data_AF-A0A971Y7G6-F1
#
_entry.id   AF-A0A971Y7G6-F1
#
_cell.length_a   1.000
_cell.length_b   1.000
_cell.length_c   1.000
_cell.angle_alpha   90.00
_cell.angle_beta   90.00
_cell.angle_gamma   90.00
#
_symmetry.space_group_name_H-M   'P 1'
#
loop_
_entity.id
_entity.type
_entity.pdbx_description
1 polymer ?
#
loop_
_entity_poly.entity_id
_entity_poly.type
_entity_poly.pdbx_seq_one_letter_code
_entity_poly.pdbx_strand_id
1 'polypeptide(L)' 'MFARLLYCGVTQLHRPEGDVWLMPIGELLDQWEIHKQFTGLAKPKREYFIDEIIPAGI' A
#
# COMPACT_ATOMS: atom_id res chain seq x y z
N MET A 1 -2.36 -11.04 -16.94
CA MET A 1 -1.86 -10.89 -15.54
C MET A 1 -0.83 -9.76 -15.38
N PHE A 2 0.03 -9.47 -16.36
CA PHE A 2 1.08 -8.45 -16.22
C PHE A 2 0.64 -6.98 -16.29
N ALA A 3 -0.43 -6.64 -17.01
CA ALA A 3 -0.84 -5.24 -17.20
C ALA A 3 -1.14 -4.49 -15.88
N ARG A 4 -1.72 -5.17 -14.89
CA ARG A 4 -2.02 -4.55 -13.58
C ARG A 4 -0.74 -4.31 -12.76
N LEU A 5 0.22 -5.23 -12.82
CA LEU A 5 1.54 -5.08 -12.18
C LEU A 5 2.34 -3.95 -12.82
N LEU A 6 2.34 -3.87 -14.17
CA LEU A 6 2.97 -2.77 -14.90
C LEU A 6 2.33 -1.43 -14.54
N TYR A 7 1.01 -1.36 -14.50
CA TYR A 7 0.30 -0.15 -14.11
C TYR A 7 0.64 0.28 -12.67
N CYS A 8 0.70 -0.64 -11.70
CA CYS A 8 1.16 -0.31 -10.35
C CYS A 8 2.61 0.17 -10.33
N GLY A 9 3.53 -0.50 -11.04
CA GLY A 9 4.94 -0.11 -11.10
C GLY A 9 5.18 1.25 -11.77
N VAL A 10 4.56 1.47 -12.92
CA VAL A 10 4.80 2.65 -13.76
C VAL A 10 3.99 3.85 -13.28
N THR A 11 2.71 3.65 -12.98
CA THR A 11 1.79 4.75 -12.64
C THR A 11 1.76 5.05 -11.15
N GLN A 12 1.73 4.04 -10.28
CA GLN A 12 1.63 4.28 -8.83
C GLN A 12 3.01 4.46 -8.18
N LEU A 13 4.03 3.72 -8.64
CA LEU A 13 5.39 3.77 -8.09
C LEU A 13 6.36 4.65 -8.91
N HIS A 14 5.91 5.24 -10.03
CA HIS A 14 6.72 6.12 -10.89
C HIS A 14 8.05 5.48 -11.34
N ARG A 15 8.09 4.16 -11.51
CA ARG A 15 9.28 3.44 -12.02
C ARG A 15 9.21 3.30 -13.53
N PRO A 16 10.35 3.36 -14.25
CA PRO A 16 10.36 3.06 -15.67
C PRO A 16 10.01 1.59 -15.89
N GLU A 17 9.36 1.29 -17.02
CA GLU A 17 8.90 -0.07 -17.35
C GLU A 17 10.02 -1.11 -17.26
N GLY A 18 11.23 -0.77 -17.71
CA GLY A 18 12.39 -1.66 -17.65
C GLY A 18 12.74 -2.12 -16.23
N ASP A 19 12.65 -1.22 -15.24
CA ASP A 19 12.90 -1.57 -13.84
C ASP A 19 11.79 -2.45 -13.28
N VAL A 20 10.54 -2.22 -13.69
CA VAL A 20 9.38 -3.02 -13.27
C VAL A 20 9.46 -4.47 -13.78
N TRP A 21 10.01 -4.67 -14.98
CA TRP A 21 10.25 -5.99 -15.54
C TRP A 21 11.37 -6.76 -14.84
N LEU A 22 12.39 -6.05 -14.35
CA LEU A 22 13.56 -6.63 -13.67
C LEU A 22 13.37 -6.78 -12.16
N MET A 23 12.41 -6.06 -11.58
CA MET A 23 12.10 -6.11 -10.16
C MET A 23 11.46 -7.44 -9.75
N PRO A 24 11.89 -8.04 -8.62
CA PRO A 24 11.22 -9.22 -8.09
C PRO A 24 9.75 -8.89 -7.73
N ILE A 25 8.82 -9.78 -8.11
CA ILE A 25 7.38 -9.58 -7.90
C ILE A 25 7.05 -9.30 -6.42
N GLY A 26 7.78 -9.91 -5.49
CA GLY A 26 7.60 -9.68 -4.05
C GLY A 26 7.86 -8.23 -3.63
N GLU A 27 8.92 -7.61 -4.16
CA GLU A 27 9.26 -6.21 -3.87
C GLU A 27 8.22 -5.25 -4.47
N LEU A 28 7.74 -5.54 -5.67
CA LEU A 28 6.70 -4.74 -6.31
C LEU A 28 5.37 -4.80 -5.54
N LEU A 29 5.01 -5.97 -5.02
CA LEU A 29 3.82 -6.14 -4.18
C LEU A 29 3.97 -5.44 -2.83
N ASP A 30 5.14 -5.50 -2.20
CA ASP A 30 5.43 -4.81 -0.94
C ASP A 30 5.30 -3.28 -1.09
N GLN A 31 5.94 -2.72 -2.12
CA GLN A 31 5.84 -1.30 -2.47
C GLN A 31 4.41 -0.87 -2.78
N TRP A 32 3.61 -1.74 -3.41
CA TRP A 32 2.20 -1.49 -3.66
C TRP A 32 1.34 -1.49 -2.39
N GLU A 33 1.63 -2.36 -1.42
CA GLU A 33 0.99 -2.32 -0.09
C GLU A 33 1.29 -1.00 0.63
N ILE A 34 2.55 -0.56 0.63
CA ILE A 34 2.96 0.72 1.21
C ILE A 34 2.23 1.88 0.53
N HIS A 35 2.16 1.88 -0.81
CA HIS A 35 1.44 2.90 -1.58
C HIS A 35 -0.03 2.98 -1.17
N LYS A 36 -0.72 1.83 -1.04
CA LYS A 36 -2.12 1.80 -0.60
C LYS A 36 -2.32 2.34 0.82
N GLN A 37 -1.38 2.09 1.73
CA GLN A 37 -1.42 2.65 3.08
C GLN A 37 -1.21 4.18 3.05
N PHE A 38 -0.25 4.65 2.27
CA PHE A 38 0.05 6.08 2.15
C PHE A 38 -1.08 6.88 1.50
N THR A 39 -1.71 6.33 0.46
CA THR A 39 -2.86 6.97 -0.22
C THR A 39 -4.17 6.83 0.57
N GLY A 40 -4.18 6.13 1.71
CA GLY A 40 -5.39 5.91 2.52
C GLY A 40 -6.42 4.99 1.83
N LEU A 41 -6.03 4.31 0.75
CA LEU A 41 -6.84 3.29 0.07
C LEU A 41 -6.96 2.01 0.91
N ALA A 42 -5.92 1.72 1.69
CA ALA A 42 -6.00 0.74 2.76
C ALA A 42 -6.72 1.39 3.96
N LYS A 43 -8.05 1.24 4.00
CA LYS A 43 -8.79 1.55 5.23
C LYS A 43 -8.20 0.69 6.35
N PRO A 44 -7.72 1.27 7.47
CA PRO A 44 -7.37 0.47 8.62
C PRO A 44 -8.60 -0.37 8.99
N LYS A 45 -8.39 -1.68 9.20
CA LYS A 45 -9.48 -2.64 9.45
C LYS A 45 -10.31 -2.27 10.70
N ARG A 46 -9.77 -1.40 11.55
CA ARG A 46 -10.42 -0.69 12.67
C ARG A 46 -9.76 0.67 12.84
N GLU A 47 -10.55 1.74 12.83
CA GLU A 47 -10.17 3.02 13.41
C GLU A 47 -10.39 2.89 14.92
N TYR A 48 -9.31 2.70 15.69
CA TYR A 48 -9.39 2.75 17.15
C TYR A 48 -9.29 4.20 17.58
N PHE A 49 -10.33 4.72 18.20
CA PHE A 49 -10.25 6.03 18.84
C PHE A 49 -9.70 5.87 20.25
N ILE A 50 -8.89 6.83 20.69
CA ILE A 50 -8.27 6.83 22.02
C ILE A 50 -9.36 6.73 23.12
N ASP A 51 -10.56 7.24 22.84
CA ASP A 51 -11.77 7.17 23.66
C ASP A 51 -12.27 5.72 23.92
N GLU A 52 -12.01 4.78 23.00
CA GLU A 52 -12.38 3.36 23.16
C GLU A 52 -11.36 2.58 24.00
N ILE A 53 -10.16 3.14 24.21
CA ILE A 53 -9.05 2.49 24.94
C ILE A 53 -8.96 2.99 26.38
N ILE A 54 -9.35 4.25 26.64
CA ILE A 54 -9.36 4.81 28.00
C ILE A 54 -10.75 4.57 28.60
N PRO A 55 -10.93 3.62 29.52
CA PRO A 55 -12.20 3.48 30.23
C PRO A 55 -12.49 4.80 30.96
N ALA A 56 -13.64 5.41 30.64
CA ALA A 56 -14.13 6.61 31.30
C ALA A 56 -14.38 6.31 32.79
N GLY A 57 -13.37 6.51 33.63
CA GLY A 57 -13.43 6.19 35.05
C GLY A 57 -12.06 6.10 35.70
N ILE A 58 -11.38 7.25 35.83
CA ILE A 58 -10.49 7.52 36.97
C ILE A 58 -11.17 8.62 37.78
#